data_AF-A0A662D5Z3-F1
#
_entry.id   AF-A0A662D5Z3-F1
#
_cell.length_a   1.000
_cell.length_b   1.000
_cell.length_c   1.000
_cell.angle_alpha   90.00
_cell.angle_beta   90.00
_cell.angle_gamma   90.00
#
_symmetry.space_group_name_H-M   'P 1'
#
loop_
_entity.id
_entity.type
_entity.pdbx_description
1 polymer ?
#
loop_
_entity_poly.entity_id
_entity_poly.type
_entity_poly.pdbx_seq_one_letter_code
_entity_poly.pdbx_strand_id
1 'polypeptide(L)'
;MKFNKPTKGQAKTINYEGATSYKTDAKTELISRVLCSLVGEKKFYISGEKSNEELVALLKEVANQDPEFCLKLAAYARNEMYLRSVPQLILVEMANHPKVKKTGYVVKYAPYIIKRADEITEVIAYQLTKFNKPIPNSLKKAIAESFNRFDAYQLAKYNRGGAVELRDAMFLCHPKPKDKIHEEIFRKLADQTLEPPETWEVVISTKGSTKENWEAIIPKMGVMATLRNLRNFLLKDVNLEPVIARLTNPEKVKNSKQLPFRFLAAYREVEKIATPKTQLVLEAIAKAMELSIVNLPKLEGYTCIAVDNSGSMNSPLSERSSMEYRDIAATMGAALNKISNSIVVVFSDDAHFLTLNRSNDILSNVDRILSSCNPSSTNAYRVPVLLEEKRIKVD
;
A
#
# COMPACT_ATOMS: atom_id res chain seq x y z
N MET A 1 37.24 -8.91 20.36
CA MET A 1 36.21 -8.84 19.29
C MET A 1 35.80 -7.39 19.10
N LYS A 2 36.06 -6.77 17.93
CA LYS A 2 35.69 -5.36 17.65
C LYS A 2 34.20 -5.17 17.30
N PHE A 3 33.47 -6.25 17.04
CA PHE A 3 32.07 -6.22 16.55
C PHE A 3 31.04 -6.85 17.49
N ASN A 4 31.47 -7.50 18.57
CA ASN A 4 30.56 -8.08 19.56
C ASN A 4 30.69 -7.26 20.85
N LYS A 5 30.00 -6.11 20.89
CA LYS A 5 29.78 -5.38 22.13
C LYS A 5 28.47 -5.90 22.73
N PRO A 6 28.44 -6.34 23.99
CA PRO A 6 27.18 -6.69 24.63
C PRO A 6 26.26 -5.47 24.61
N THR A 7 25.03 -5.66 24.14
CA THR A 7 23.95 -4.65 24.14
C THR A 7 23.55 -4.38 25.59
N LYS A 8 24.37 -3.61 26.31
CA LYS A 8 24.01 -3.07 27.63
C LYS A 8 22.83 -2.12 27.43
N GLY A 9 21.64 -2.56 27.84
CA GLY A 9 20.51 -1.68 28.17
C GLY A 9 19.49 -1.42 27.06
N GLN A 10 19.06 -2.41 26.26
CA GLN A 10 17.76 -2.25 25.61
C GLN A 10 16.68 -2.22 26.69
N ALA A 11 15.95 -1.10 26.78
CA ALA A 11 14.88 -0.94 27.75
C ALA A 11 13.78 -1.97 27.46
N LYS A 12 13.63 -2.94 28.38
CA LYS A 12 12.54 -3.91 28.30
C LYS A 12 11.19 -3.19 28.40
N THR A 13 10.22 -3.65 27.63
CA THR A 13 8.81 -3.25 27.71
C THR A 13 7.94 -4.50 27.72
N ILE A 14 6.64 -4.33 27.88
CA ILE A 14 5.66 -5.39 27.70
C ILE A 14 4.87 -5.14 26.40
N ASN A 15 4.53 -6.20 25.66
CA ASN A 15 3.61 -6.10 24.53
C ASN A 15 2.14 -6.08 25.02
N TYR A 16 1.18 -6.04 24.08
CA TYR A 16 -0.25 -6.01 24.40
C TYR A 16 -0.73 -7.22 25.22
N GLU A 17 -0.07 -8.37 25.08
CA GLU A 17 -0.37 -9.63 25.79
C GLU A 17 0.47 -9.79 27.07
N GLY A 18 1.17 -8.74 27.52
CA GLY A 18 1.99 -8.75 28.74
C GLY A 18 3.33 -9.48 28.63
N ALA A 19 3.71 -9.97 27.44
CA ALA A 19 4.99 -10.63 27.23
C ALA A 19 6.15 -9.61 27.11
N THR A 20 7.35 -10.03 27.52
CA THR A 20 8.56 -9.17 27.43
C THR A 20 8.88 -8.84 25.97
N SER A 21 9.07 -7.56 25.69
CA SER A 21 9.50 -7.01 24.41
C SER A 21 10.58 -5.94 24.64
N TYR A 22 11.10 -5.34 23.58
CA TYR A 22 12.16 -4.33 23.64
C TYR A 22 11.66 -2.99 23.10
N LYS A 23 12.03 -1.89 23.77
CA LYS A 23 11.80 -0.55 23.23
C LYS A 23 12.75 -0.32 22.05
N THR A 24 12.16 -0.06 20.91
CA THR A 24 12.85 0.42 19.71
C THR A 24 13.17 1.91 19.88
N ASP A 25 14.26 2.42 19.31
CA ASP A 25 14.52 3.86 19.33
C ASP A 25 13.45 4.62 18.51
N ALA A 26 13.21 5.88 18.86
CA ALA A 26 12.11 6.66 18.28
C ALA A 26 12.18 6.78 16.74
N LYS A 27 13.38 6.85 16.14
CA LYS A 27 13.53 6.92 14.68
C LYS A 27 13.19 5.59 14.03
N THR A 28 13.70 4.48 14.55
CA THR A 28 13.40 3.14 14.02
C THR A 28 11.93 2.77 14.21
N GLU A 29 11.33 3.13 15.35
CA GLU A 29 9.90 2.96 15.58
C GLU A 29 9.08 3.80 14.59
N LEU A 30 9.48 5.06 14.35
CA LEU A 30 8.80 5.92 13.38
C LEU A 30 8.87 5.34 11.98
N ILE A 31 10.04 4.85 11.54
CA ILE A 31 10.19 4.16 10.25
C ILE A 31 9.21 2.98 10.18
N SER A 32 9.24 2.09 11.18
CA SER A 32 8.36 0.91 11.19
C SER A 32 6.88 1.31 11.13
N ARG A 33 6.46 2.29 11.94
CA ARG A 33 5.06 2.74 11.94
C ARG A 33 4.68 3.38 10.60
N VAL A 34 5.50 4.23 10.01
CA VAL A 34 5.19 4.90 8.74
C VAL A 34 5.15 3.89 7.58
N LEU A 35 6.08 2.93 7.54
CA LEU A 35 6.19 2.00 6.40
C LEU A 35 5.25 0.80 6.51
N CYS A 36 4.87 0.39 7.72
CA CYS A 36 4.06 -0.82 7.96
C CYS A 36 2.64 -0.54 8.45
N SER A 37 2.24 0.72 8.65
CA SER A 37 0.87 1.07 9.07
C SER A 37 0.12 1.81 7.98
N LEU A 38 -1.08 1.33 7.65
CA LEU A 38 -2.04 2.09 6.86
C LEU A 38 -2.72 3.11 7.79
N VAL A 39 -2.68 4.39 7.42
CA VAL A 39 -3.32 5.47 8.20
C VAL A 39 -4.82 5.28 8.23
N GLY A 40 -5.41 5.35 9.43
CA GLY A 40 -6.87 5.29 9.64
C GLY A 40 -7.49 3.90 9.63
N GLU A 41 -6.74 2.85 9.30
CA GLU A 41 -7.24 1.47 9.38
C GLU A 41 -7.13 0.94 10.82
N LYS A 42 -8.17 0.26 11.29
CA LYS A 42 -8.14 -0.42 12.59
C LYS A 42 -7.07 -1.51 12.56
N LYS A 43 -6.19 -1.52 13.56
CA LYS A 43 -5.30 -2.65 13.82
C LYS A 43 -5.93 -3.54 14.88
N PHE A 44 -5.56 -4.82 14.90
CA PHE A 44 -6.05 -5.80 15.88
C PHE A 44 -5.97 -5.30 17.34
N TYR A 45 -4.91 -4.55 17.70
CA TYR A 45 -4.68 -4.03 19.05
C TYR A 45 -4.96 -2.53 19.25
N ILE A 46 -5.22 -1.76 18.18
CA ILE A 46 -5.36 -0.29 18.27
C ILE A 46 -6.45 0.21 17.29
N SER A 47 -7.37 1.05 17.77
CA SER A 47 -8.27 1.79 16.88
C SER A 47 -7.49 2.69 15.90
N GLY A 48 -7.99 2.87 14.68
CA GLY A 48 -7.29 3.65 13.64
C GLY A 48 -6.98 5.10 14.06
N GLU A 49 -7.84 5.72 14.87
CA GLU A 49 -7.64 7.08 15.40
C GLU A 49 -6.52 7.15 16.43
N LYS A 50 -6.51 6.25 17.42
CA LYS A 50 -5.46 6.18 18.44
C LYS A 50 -4.10 5.84 17.81
N SER A 51 -4.06 4.96 16.81
CA SER A 51 -2.84 4.66 16.07
C SER A 51 -2.28 5.90 15.35
N ASN A 52 -3.15 6.77 14.84
CA ASN A 52 -2.73 8.02 14.19
C ASN A 52 -2.21 9.04 15.21
N GLU A 53 -2.84 9.15 16.38
CA GLU A 53 -2.38 10.03 17.46
C GLU A 53 -0.99 9.64 17.97
N GLU A 54 -0.76 8.34 18.22
CA GLU A 54 0.55 7.84 18.63
C GLU A 54 1.61 8.06 17.55
N LEU A 55 1.27 7.85 16.27
CA LEU A 55 2.16 8.14 15.15
C LEU A 55 2.54 9.63 15.12
N VAL A 56 1.57 10.53 15.29
CA VAL A 56 1.82 11.98 15.31
C VAL A 56 2.66 12.39 16.52
N ALA A 57 2.43 11.79 17.69
CA ALA A 57 3.23 12.06 18.89
C ALA A 57 4.70 11.65 18.67
N LEU A 58 4.94 10.44 18.16
CA LEU A 58 6.27 9.94 17.84
C LEU A 58 6.94 10.78 16.75
N LEU A 59 6.19 11.17 15.72
CA LEU A 59 6.66 12.06 14.66
C LEU A 59 7.15 13.40 15.23
N LYS A 60 6.43 13.99 16.19
CA LYS A 60 6.82 15.25 16.85
C LYS A 60 8.06 15.07 17.72
N GLU A 61 8.17 13.95 18.43
CA GLU A 61 9.36 13.62 19.21
C GLU A 61 10.61 13.57 18.32
N VAL A 62 10.55 12.85 17.21
CA VAL A 62 11.65 12.76 16.25
C VAL A 62 11.92 14.13 15.60
N ALA A 63 10.88 14.87 15.22
CA ALA A 63 11.01 16.18 14.58
C ALA A 63 11.61 17.27 15.50
N ASN A 64 11.53 17.11 16.82
CA ASN A 64 12.21 18.01 17.76
C ASN A 64 13.74 17.90 17.69
N GLN A 65 14.24 16.72 17.29
CA GLN A 65 15.68 16.43 17.17
C GLN A 65 16.16 16.54 15.72
N ASP A 66 15.39 16.00 14.77
CA ASP A 66 15.75 15.91 13.35
C ASP A 66 14.51 16.11 12.46
N PRO A 67 14.07 17.36 12.25
CA PRO A 67 12.87 17.64 11.46
C PRO A 67 13.00 17.33 9.97
N GLU A 68 14.21 17.40 9.41
CA GLU A 68 14.43 17.09 7.99
C GLU A 68 14.26 15.58 7.73
N PHE A 69 14.70 14.73 8.67
CA PHE A 69 14.51 13.28 8.58
C PHE A 69 13.04 12.89 8.40
N CYS A 70 12.11 13.52 9.11
CA CYS A 70 10.67 13.24 8.96
C CYS A 70 10.17 13.47 7.52
N LEU A 71 10.61 14.54 6.87
CA LEU A 71 10.25 14.85 5.48
C LEU A 71 10.96 13.92 4.48
N LYS A 72 12.21 13.54 4.75
CA LYS A 72 12.92 12.50 3.97
C LYS A 72 12.20 11.16 4.05
N LEU A 73 11.74 10.78 5.25
CA LEU A 73 10.96 9.55 5.46
C LEU A 73 9.63 9.60 4.70
N ALA A 74 8.92 10.73 4.71
CA ALA A 74 7.69 10.91 3.91
C ALA A 74 7.97 10.77 2.41
N ALA A 75 9.04 11.39 1.90
CA ALA A 75 9.44 11.25 0.50
C ALA A 75 9.80 9.79 0.16
N TYR A 76 10.56 9.10 1.02
CA TYR A 76 10.88 7.68 0.85
C TYR A 76 9.62 6.82 0.82
N ALA A 77 8.73 6.98 1.82
CA ALA A 77 7.47 6.27 1.91
C ALA A 77 6.61 6.45 0.65
N ARG A 78 6.63 7.65 0.03
CA ARG A 78 5.86 7.94 -1.18
C ARG A 78 6.45 7.35 -2.45
N ASN A 79 7.78 7.32 -2.60
CA ASN A 79 8.44 6.95 -3.85
C ASN A 79 8.90 5.49 -3.87
N GLU A 80 9.35 4.95 -2.74
CA GLU A 80 9.87 3.58 -2.65
C GLU A 80 8.79 2.61 -2.16
N MET A 81 7.98 3.02 -1.18
CA MET A 81 6.90 2.19 -0.63
C MET A 81 5.54 2.48 -1.26
N TYR A 82 5.46 3.50 -2.14
CA TYR A 82 4.25 3.92 -2.85
C TYR A 82 3.04 4.21 -1.94
N LEU A 83 3.27 4.58 -0.68
CA LEU A 83 2.22 4.94 0.27
C LEU A 83 1.62 6.30 -0.08
N ARG A 84 0.31 6.44 0.05
CA ARG A 84 -0.40 7.66 -0.38
C ARG A 84 -0.64 8.64 0.75
N SER A 85 -1.38 8.24 1.78
CA SER A 85 -1.93 9.13 2.81
C SER A 85 -0.93 9.49 3.92
N VAL A 86 -0.12 8.53 4.38
CA VAL A 86 0.86 8.78 5.45
C VAL A 86 1.87 9.88 5.09
N PRO A 87 2.44 9.90 3.87
CA PRO A 87 3.34 10.98 3.46
C PRO A 87 2.67 12.37 3.51
N GLN A 88 1.39 12.48 3.11
CA GLN A 88 0.68 13.76 3.14
C GLN A 88 0.44 14.23 4.57
N LEU A 89 0.05 13.32 5.46
CA LEU A 89 -0.09 13.60 6.89
C LEU A 89 1.22 14.15 7.47
N ILE A 90 2.36 13.49 7.20
CA ILE A 90 3.67 13.94 7.66
C ILE A 90 4.00 15.33 7.11
N LEU A 91 3.74 15.58 5.81
CA LEU A 91 3.99 16.89 5.20
C LEU A 91 3.23 18.01 5.92
N VAL A 92 1.95 17.80 6.25
CA VAL A 92 1.13 18.80 6.95
C VAL A 92 1.56 18.98 8.41
N GLU A 93 1.80 17.88 9.15
CA GLU A 93 2.29 17.94 10.53
C GLU A 93 3.64 18.69 10.60
N MET A 94 4.55 18.40 9.67
CA MET A 94 5.84 19.10 9.58
C MET A 94 5.67 20.56 9.16
N ALA A 95 4.74 20.90 8.28
CA ALA A 95 4.48 22.29 7.91
C ALA A 95 3.99 23.15 9.09
N ASN A 96 3.33 22.54 10.08
CA ASN A 96 2.87 23.21 11.30
C ASN A 96 3.90 23.15 12.45
N HIS A 97 4.95 22.33 12.32
CA HIS A 97 5.92 22.11 13.39
C HIS A 97 6.84 23.33 13.62
N PRO A 98 7.06 23.80 14.86
CA PRO A 98 7.89 24.98 15.15
C PRO A 98 9.32 24.91 14.60
N LYS A 99 9.96 23.74 14.68
CA LYS A 99 11.34 23.51 14.18
C LYS A 99 11.47 23.52 12.65
N VAL A 100 10.35 23.43 11.93
CA VAL A 100 10.33 23.42 10.46
C VAL A 100 10.02 24.82 9.91
N LYS A 101 9.45 25.72 10.72
CA LYS A 101 9.14 27.10 10.29
C LYS A 101 10.41 27.79 9.78
N LYS A 102 10.29 28.44 8.61
CA LYS A 102 11.38 29.19 7.94
C LYS A 102 12.61 28.37 7.51
N THR A 103 12.60 27.04 7.61
CA THR A 103 13.70 26.18 7.13
C THR A 103 13.70 25.98 5.60
N GLY A 104 12.56 26.19 4.94
CA GLY A 104 12.36 25.86 3.52
C GLY A 104 12.13 24.37 3.24
N TYR A 105 12.23 23.48 4.24
CA TYR A 105 12.13 22.03 4.03
C TYR A 105 10.80 21.58 3.42
N VAL A 106 9.67 22.17 3.83
CA VAL A 106 8.34 21.83 3.27
C VAL A 106 8.33 22.00 1.76
N VAL A 107 8.79 23.13 1.26
CA VAL A 107 8.83 23.43 -0.19
C VAL A 107 9.83 22.53 -0.90
N LYS A 108 11.00 22.27 -0.28
CA LYS A 108 12.02 21.35 -0.81
C LYS A 108 11.49 19.92 -1.01
N TYR A 109 10.74 19.39 -0.04
CA TYR A 109 10.31 17.98 -0.05
C TYR A 109 8.93 17.72 -0.65
N ALA A 110 8.05 18.72 -0.68
CA ALA A 110 6.70 18.57 -1.23
C ALA A 110 6.67 18.00 -2.66
N PRO A 111 7.57 18.34 -3.61
CA PRO A 111 7.57 17.73 -4.94
C PRO A 111 7.77 16.21 -4.95
N TYR A 112 8.44 15.68 -3.93
CA TYR A 112 8.67 14.24 -3.76
C TYR A 112 7.53 13.56 -3.01
N ILE A 113 6.69 14.31 -2.29
CA ILE A 113 5.60 13.79 -1.46
C ILE A 113 4.24 13.92 -2.17
N ILE A 114 3.96 15.06 -2.80
CA ILE A 114 2.77 15.29 -3.63
C ILE A 114 3.12 14.83 -5.05
N LYS A 115 2.63 13.66 -5.44
CA LYS A 115 2.87 13.00 -6.73
C LYS A 115 1.60 12.86 -7.57
N ARG A 116 0.42 13.04 -6.99
CA ARG A 116 -0.87 13.03 -7.69
C ARG A 116 -1.70 14.27 -7.36
N ALA A 117 -2.58 14.66 -8.28
CA ALA A 117 -3.41 15.85 -8.09
C ALA A 117 -4.34 15.74 -6.88
N ASP A 118 -4.95 14.57 -6.61
CA ASP A 118 -5.81 14.38 -5.42
C ASP A 118 -5.05 14.53 -4.09
N GLU A 119 -3.72 14.39 -4.09
CA GLU A 119 -2.94 14.56 -2.86
C GLU A 119 -2.88 16.04 -2.45
N ILE A 120 -3.11 17.00 -3.37
CA ILE A 120 -3.27 18.42 -3.03
C ILE A 120 -4.48 18.62 -2.11
N THR A 121 -5.63 18.07 -2.50
CA THR A 121 -6.87 18.24 -1.72
C THR A 121 -6.79 17.47 -0.40
N GLU A 122 -6.12 16.31 -0.37
CA GLU A 122 -5.86 15.55 0.86
C GLU A 122 -5.01 16.32 1.88
N VAL A 123 -3.94 16.99 1.42
CA VAL A 123 -3.10 17.85 2.26
C VAL A 123 -3.90 19.01 2.87
N ILE A 124 -4.73 19.69 2.06
CA ILE A 124 -5.56 20.80 2.56
C ILE A 124 -6.66 20.30 3.49
N ALA A 125 -7.35 19.21 3.13
CA ALA A 125 -8.39 18.62 3.97
C ALA A 125 -7.83 18.25 5.34
N TYR A 126 -6.67 17.59 5.39
CA TYR A 126 -6.01 17.27 6.66
C TYR A 126 -5.65 18.53 7.46
N GLN A 127 -5.13 19.58 6.82
CA GLN A 127 -4.85 20.86 7.48
C GLN A 127 -6.10 21.47 8.12
N LEU A 128 -7.22 21.51 7.38
CA LEU A 128 -8.47 22.10 7.85
C LEU A 128 -9.07 21.27 9.00
N THR A 129 -9.16 19.95 8.83
CA THR A 129 -9.74 19.06 9.84
C THR A 129 -8.90 18.99 11.11
N LYS A 130 -7.57 18.85 10.99
CA LYS A 130 -6.70 18.61 12.15
C LYS A 130 -6.35 19.87 12.92
N PHE A 131 -5.99 20.95 12.21
CA PHE A 131 -5.48 22.16 12.85
C PHE A 131 -6.54 23.25 12.97
N ASN A 132 -7.57 23.23 12.12
CA ASN A 132 -8.58 24.30 12.02
C ASN A 132 -7.96 25.70 12.05
N LYS A 133 -6.81 25.85 11.40
CA LYS A 133 -5.97 27.07 11.36
C LYS A 133 -5.68 27.43 9.91
N PRO A 134 -5.38 28.71 9.62
CA PRO A 134 -4.92 29.11 8.30
C PRO A 134 -3.78 28.24 7.79
N ILE A 135 -3.83 27.88 6.51
CA ILE A 135 -2.81 27.06 5.86
C ILE A 135 -1.45 27.77 5.94
N PRO A 136 -0.39 27.13 6.48
CA PRO A 136 0.94 27.74 6.56
C PRO A 136 1.45 28.22 5.20
N ASN A 137 2.11 29.37 5.15
CA ASN A 137 2.61 29.96 3.88
C ASN A 137 3.55 29.02 3.11
N SER A 138 4.39 28.25 3.81
CA SER A 138 5.26 27.24 3.20
C SER A 138 4.47 26.13 2.51
N LEU A 139 3.34 25.71 3.12
CA LEU A 139 2.46 24.70 2.57
C LEU A 139 1.65 25.24 1.39
N LYS A 140 1.12 26.47 1.49
CA LYS A 140 0.47 27.14 0.35
C LYS A 140 1.40 27.24 -0.86
N LYS A 141 2.65 27.66 -0.63
CA LYS A 141 3.67 27.74 -1.68
C LYS A 141 3.97 26.36 -2.29
N ALA A 142 4.15 25.33 -1.46
CA ALA A 142 4.38 23.96 -1.92
C ALA A 142 3.22 23.40 -2.77
N ILE A 143 1.98 23.66 -2.35
CA ILE A 143 0.78 23.27 -3.10
C ILE A 143 0.69 24.04 -4.42
N ALA A 144 0.89 25.36 -4.38
CA ALA A 144 0.87 26.21 -5.56
C ALA A 144 1.89 25.76 -6.62
N GLU A 145 3.10 25.40 -6.21
CA GLU A 145 4.13 24.84 -7.10
C GLU A 145 3.74 23.46 -7.64
N SER A 146 3.00 22.67 -6.86
CA SER A 146 2.58 21.33 -7.26
C SER A 146 1.55 21.34 -8.40
N PHE A 147 0.68 22.34 -8.49
CA PHE A 147 -0.28 22.48 -9.60
C PHE A 147 0.41 22.51 -10.97
N ASN A 148 1.57 23.17 -11.07
CA ASN A 148 2.34 23.28 -12.32
C ASN A 148 3.00 21.96 -12.76
N ARG A 149 2.83 20.87 -12.01
CA ARG A 149 3.39 19.55 -12.34
C ARG A 149 2.35 18.60 -12.92
N PHE A 150 1.08 18.99 -12.94
CA PHE A 150 -0.01 18.15 -13.41
C PHE A 150 -0.58 18.66 -14.74
N ASP A 151 -0.84 17.72 -15.64
CA ASP A 151 -1.52 18.00 -16.91
C ASP A 151 -3.06 18.05 -16.73
N ALA A 152 -3.75 18.43 -17.81
CA ALA A 152 -5.21 18.52 -17.84
C ALA A 152 -5.89 17.19 -17.48
N TYR A 153 -5.36 16.07 -17.97
CA TYR A 153 -5.91 14.74 -17.72
C TYR A 153 -5.77 14.36 -16.24
N GLN A 154 -4.61 14.59 -15.63
CA GLN A 154 -4.36 14.29 -14.22
C GLN A 154 -5.26 15.11 -13.30
N LEU A 155 -5.42 16.42 -13.58
CA LEU A 155 -6.33 17.27 -12.83
C LEU A 155 -7.78 16.80 -13.01
N ALA A 156 -8.22 16.52 -14.24
CA ALA A 156 -9.58 16.02 -14.50
C ALA A 156 -9.86 14.66 -13.85
N LYS A 157 -8.90 13.72 -13.92
CA LYS A 157 -8.98 12.37 -13.33
C LYS A 157 -9.24 12.37 -11.84
N TYR A 158 -8.63 13.33 -11.16
CA TYR A 158 -8.64 13.43 -9.71
C TYR A 158 -9.52 14.57 -9.20
N ASN A 159 -10.18 15.31 -10.08
CA ASN A 159 -11.21 16.28 -9.74
C ASN A 159 -12.51 15.54 -9.36
N ARG A 160 -12.55 15.06 -8.11
CA ARG A 160 -13.67 14.32 -7.55
C ARG A 160 -14.30 15.15 -6.43
N GLY A 161 -15.62 15.05 -6.28
CA GLY A 161 -16.33 15.69 -5.18
C GLY A 161 -15.82 15.20 -3.82
N GLY A 162 -15.63 16.15 -2.90
CA GLY A 162 -15.14 15.91 -1.54
C GLY A 162 -15.22 17.19 -0.71
N ALA A 163 -14.77 17.14 0.54
CA ALA A 163 -14.79 18.31 1.43
C ALA A 163 -13.89 19.46 0.94
N VAL A 164 -12.90 19.17 0.10
CA VAL A 164 -12.02 20.14 -0.56
C VAL A 164 -11.90 19.75 -2.02
N GLU A 165 -12.28 20.65 -2.93
CA GLU A 165 -12.12 20.43 -4.38
C GLU A 165 -10.79 21.01 -4.90
N LEU A 166 -10.34 20.54 -6.06
CA LEU A 166 -9.13 21.05 -6.70
C LEU A 166 -9.26 22.54 -7.07
N ARG A 167 -10.47 22.97 -7.43
CA ARG A 167 -10.79 24.38 -7.69
C ARG A 167 -10.60 25.24 -6.45
N ASP A 168 -11.12 24.80 -5.31
CA ASP A 168 -10.95 25.52 -4.04
C ASP A 168 -9.48 25.56 -3.63
N ALA A 169 -8.77 24.44 -3.76
CA ALA A 169 -7.35 24.37 -3.49
C ALA A 169 -6.54 25.37 -4.34
N MET A 170 -6.90 25.51 -5.62
CA MET A 170 -6.30 26.47 -6.54
C MET A 170 -6.57 27.91 -6.09
N PHE A 171 -7.81 28.23 -5.71
CA PHE A 171 -8.16 29.56 -5.22
C PHE A 171 -7.51 29.88 -3.86
N LEU A 172 -7.34 28.91 -2.97
CA LEU A 172 -6.70 29.12 -1.67
C LEU A 172 -5.19 29.33 -1.74
N CYS A 173 -4.54 28.72 -2.73
CA CYS A 173 -3.08 28.71 -2.86
C CYS A 173 -2.55 29.65 -3.96
N HIS A 174 -3.42 30.12 -4.86
CA HIS A 174 -3.10 31.05 -5.95
C HIS A 174 -1.86 30.63 -6.77
N PRO A 175 -1.87 29.43 -7.41
CA PRO A 175 -0.74 29.00 -8.23
C PRO A 175 -0.56 29.95 -9.42
N LYS A 176 0.70 30.34 -9.67
CA LYS A 176 1.06 31.08 -10.89
C LYS A 176 1.35 30.07 -12.00
N PRO A 177 0.68 30.14 -13.16
CA PRO A 177 1.00 29.27 -14.28
C PRO A 177 2.47 29.40 -14.69
N LYS A 178 3.13 28.27 -14.97
CA LYS A 178 4.51 28.27 -15.47
C LYS A 178 4.63 28.61 -16.96
N ASP A 179 3.55 28.40 -17.72
CA ASP A 179 3.47 28.60 -19.16
C ASP A 179 2.01 28.81 -19.60
N LYS A 180 1.81 29.18 -20.89
CA LYS A 180 0.47 29.40 -21.47
C LYS A 180 -0.42 28.15 -21.45
N ILE A 181 0.17 26.95 -21.46
CA ILE A 181 -0.60 25.70 -21.40
C ILE A 181 -1.21 25.55 -20.01
N HIS A 182 -0.42 25.80 -18.95
CA HIS A 182 -0.91 25.73 -17.57
C HIS A 182 -1.88 26.87 -17.26
N GLU A 183 -1.72 28.03 -17.91
CA GLU A 183 -2.69 29.12 -17.81
C GLU A 183 -4.07 28.67 -18.34
N GLU A 184 -4.10 28.03 -19.50
CA GLU A 184 -5.32 27.45 -20.07
C GLU A 184 -5.90 26.35 -19.18
N ILE A 185 -5.07 25.44 -18.69
CA ILE A 185 -5.49 24.35 -17.80
C ILE A 185 -6.10 24.91 -16.51
N PHE A 186 -5.48 25.93 -15.91
CA PHE A 186 -5.97 26.53 -14.68
C PHE A 186 -7.27 27.30 -14.92
N ARG A 187 -7.43 27.97 -16.07
CA ARG A 187 -8.71 28.56 -16.48
C ARG A 187 -9.80 27.50 -16.60
N LYS A 188 -9.55 26.40 -17.32
CA LYS A 188 -10.52 25.30 -17.45
C LYS A 188 -10.86 24.66 -16.10
N LEU A 189 -9.89 24.54 -15.18
CA LEU A 189 -10.15 24.07 -13.83
C LEU A 189 -11.01 25.07 -13.03
N ALA A 190 -10.77 26.37 -13.17
CA ALA A 190 -11.53 27.43 -12.51
C ALA A 190 -12.98 27.47 -13.00
N ASP A 191 -13.17 27.27 -14.31
CA ASP A 191 -14.47 27.30 -14.99
C ASP A 191 -15.19 25.94 -14.94
N GLN A 192 -14.55 24.91 -14.37
CA GLN A 192 -15.06 23.53 -14.32
C GLN A 192 -15.36 22.92 -15.71
N THR A 193 -14.55 23.28 -16.70
CA THR A 193 -14.67 22.84 -18.11
C THR A 193 -13.56 21.88 -18.55
N LEU A 194 -12.84 21.27 -17.61
CA LEU A 194 -11.87 20.21 -17.92
C LEU A 194 -12.58 19.02 -18.56
N GLU A 195 -11.96 18.48 -19.62
CA GLU A 195 -12.48 17.31 -20.32
C GLU A 195 -12.53 16.10 -19.38
N PRO A 196 -13.68 15.40 -19.26
CA PRO A 196 -13.78 14.24 -18.41
C PRO A 196 -12.78 13.15 -18.81
N PRO A 197 -12.12 12.52 -17.82
CA PRO A 197 -11.17 11.45 -18.09
C PRO A 197 -11.91 10.21 -18.62
N GLU A 198 -11.42 9.62 -19.70
CA GLU A 198 -11.98 8.40 -20.25
C GLU A 198 -11.57 7.16 -19.44
N THR A 199 -12.17 7.03 -18.26
CA THR A 199 -11.93 5.93 -17.31
C THR A 199 -13.14 5.01 -17.26
N TRP A 200 -12.94 3.76 -16.84
CA TRP A 200 -14.05 2.81 -16.70
C TRP A 200 -15.08 3.27 -15.68
N GLU A 201 -14.66 3.93 -14.60
CA GLU A 201 -15.59 4.50 -13.62
C GLU A 201 -16.55 5.51 -14.26
N VAL A 202 -16.02 6.41 -15.09
CA VAL A 202 -16.81 7.46 -15.78
C VAL A 202 -17.69 6.84 -16.86
N VAL A 203 -17.16 5.93 -17.68
CA VAL A 203 -17.95 5.29 -18.75
C VAL A 203 -19.13 4.52 -18.15
N ILE A 204 -18.90 3.74 -17.09
CA ILE A 204 -19.94 2.89 -16.51
C ILE A 204 -20.96 3.70 -15.72
N SER A 205 -20.56 4.78 -15.05
CA SER A 205 -21.52 5.64 -14.33
C SER A 205 -22.40 6.47 -15.27
N THR A 206 -21.86 6.90 -16.42
CA THR A 206 -22.58 7.76 -17.37
C THR A 206 -23.36 6.99 -18.42
N LYS A 207 -22.80 5.90 -18.95
CA LYS A 207 -23.39 5.10 -20.04
C LYS A 207 -24.02 3.78 -19.57
N GLY A 208 -23.78 3.38 -18.32
CA GLY A 208 -24.31 2.16 -17.72
C GLY A 208 -23.40 0.94 -17.86
N SER A 209 -23.61 -0.06 -16.98
CA SER A 209 -22.85 -1.32 -16.93
C SER A 209 -23.39 -2.38 -17.91
N THR A 210 -23.28 -2.09 -19.21
CA THR A 210 -23.65 -3.02 -20.30
C THR A 210 -22.42 -3.71 -20.87
N LYS A 211 -22.64 -4.79 -21.63
CA LYS A 211 -21.57 -5.55 -22.28
C LYS A 211 -20.75 -4.66 -23.23
N GLU A 212 -21.44 -3.88 -24.05
CA GLU A 212 -20.85 -3.02 -25.09
C GLU A 212 -19.96 -1.94 -24.47
N ASN A 213 -20.42 -1.31 -23.38
CA ASN A 213 -19.63 -0.30 -22.67
C ASN A 213 -18.38 -0.89 -22.01
N TRP A 214 -18.47 -2.11 -21.46
CA TRP A 214 -17.30 -2.80 -20.93
C TRP A 214 -16.31 -3.18 -22.03
N GLU A 215 -16.77 -3.74 -23.15
CA GLU A 215 -15.93 -4.10 -24.28
C GLU A 215 -15.21 -2.89 -24.88
N ALA A 216 -15.90 -1.74 -24.96
CA ALA A 216 -15.30 -0.50 -25.43
C ALA A 216 -14.18 0.04 -24.52
N ILE A 217 -14.30 -0.13 -23.20
CA ILE A 217 -13.33 0.44 -22.24
C ILE A 217 -12.20 -0.53 -21.86
N ILE A 218 -12.40 -1.84 -21.96
CA ILE A 218 -11.38 -2.87 -21.65
C ILE A 218 -10.01 -2.56 -22.28
N PRO A 219 -9.89 -2.16 -23.56
CA PRO A 219 -8.59 -1.85 -24.17
C PRO A 219 -7.79 -0.77 -23.43
N LYS A 220 -8.46 0.19 -22.80
CA LYS A 220 -7.85 1.32 -22.08
C LYS A 220 -7.53 1.00 -20.62
N MET A 221 -7.97 -0.15 -20.11
CA MET A 221 -7.76 -0.57 -18.73
C MET A 221 -6.37 -1.18 -18.51
N GLY A 222 -5.74 -0.83 -17.38
CA GLY A 222 -4.55 -1.51 -16.86
C GLY A 222 -4.90 -2.73 -15.98
N VAL A 223 -3.89 -3.53 -15.62
CA VAL A 223 -4.06 -4.79 -14.86
C VAL A 223 -4.89 -4.60 -13.59
N MET A 224 -4.62 -3.58 -12.77
CA MET A 224 -5.36 -3.35 -11.53
C MET A 224 -6.85 -3.07 -11.78
N ALA A 225 -7.18 -2.27 -12.79
CA ALA A 225 -8.56 -1.97 -13.15
C ALA A 225 -9.27 -3.22 -13.69
N THR A 226 -8.55 -4.05 -14.46
CA THR A 226 -9.02 -5.35 -14.95
C THR A 226 -9.34 -6.30 -13.79
N LEU A 227 -8.42 -6.50 -12.84
CA LEU A 227 -8.61 -7.37 -11.67
C LEU A 227 -9.86 -7.00 -10.86
N ARG A 228 -10.08 -5.70 -10.64
CA ARG A 228 -11.23 -5.19 -9.86
C ARG A 228 -12.59 -5.41 -10.53
N ASN A 229 -12.61 -5.71 -11.83
CA ASN A 229 -13.83 -5.79 -12.62
C ASN A 229 -14.07 -7.16 -13.26
N LEU A 230 -13.25 -8.18 -12.97
CA LEU A 230 -13.39 -9.53 -13.54
C LEU A 230 -14.77 -10.15 -13.30
N ARG A 231 -15.34 -9.96 -12.10
CA ARG A 231 -16.71 -10.39 -11.81
C ARG A 231 -17.72 -9.76 -12.76
N ASN A 232 -17.60 -8.45 -13.02
CA ASN A 232 -18.52 -7.76 -13.93
C ASN A 232 -18.36 -8.27 -15.37
N PHE A 233 -17.13 -8.51 -15.81
CA PHE A 233 -16.86 -9.07 -17.15
C PHE A 233 -17.52 -10.44 -17.34
N LEU A 234 -17.43 -11.32 -16.35
CA LEU A 234 -18.09 -12.63 -16.37
C LEU A 234 -19.61 -12.51 -16.39
N LEU A 235 -20.19 -11.73 -15.48
CA LEU A 235 -21.65 -11.58 -15.38
C LEU A 235 -22.28 -10.89 -16.59
N LYS A 236 -21.52 -10.07 -17.31
CA LYS A 236 -21.96 -9.36 -18.52
C LYS A 236 -21.58 -10.09 -19.81
N ASP A 237 -20.95 -11.25 -19.70
CA ASP A 237 -20.53 -12.09 -20.83
C ASP A 237 -19.73 -11.31 -21.90
N VAL A 238 -18.80 -10.45 -21.47
CA VAL A 238 -17.95 -9.68 -22.39
C VAL A 238 -16.94 -10.59 -23.09
N ASN A 239 -16.37 -10.14 -24.20
CA ASN A 239 -15.20 -10.81 -24.79
C ASN A 239 -14.00 -10.80 -23.82
N LEU A 240 -13.63 -11.99 -23.35
CA LEU A 240 -12.55 -12.18 -22.36
C LEU A 240 -11.16 -12.29 -22.99
N GLU A 241 -11.04 -12.44 -24.31
CA GLU A 241 -9.74 -12.54 -24.99
C GLU A 241 -8.78 -11.38 -24.63
N PRO A 242 -9.17 -10.09 -24.75
CA PRO A 242 -8.31 -8.98 -24.34
C PRO A 242 -8.06 -8.91 -22.83
N VAL A 243 -8.93 -9.53 -22.01
CA VAL A 243 -8.76 -9.61 -20.55
C VAL A 243 -7.67 -10.63 -20.22
N ILE A 244 -7.79 -11.83 -20.76
CA ILE A 244 -6.84 -12.93 -20.57
C ILE A 244 -5.47 -12.53 -21.11
N ALA A 245 -5.39 -12.02 -22.35
CA ALA A 245 -4.14 -11.60 -22.96
C ALA A 245 -3.41 -10.50 -22.17
N ARG A 246 -4.13 -9.69 -21.38
CA ARG A 246 -3.52 -8.70 -20.49
C ARG A 246 -2.96 -9.34 -19.22
N LEU A 247 -3.71 -10.24 -18.59
CA LEU A 247 -3.31 -10.91 -17.35
C LEU A 247 -2.16 -11.89 -17.56
N THR A 248 -2.07 -12.50 -18.74
CA THR A 248 -1.00 -13.45 -19.08
C THR A 248 0.24 -12.80 -19.72
N ASN A 249 0.23 -11.48 -19.93
CA ASN A 249 1.37 -10.76 -20.51
C ASN A 249 2.41 -10.39 -19.42
N PRO A 250 3.65 -10.92 -19.48
CA PRO A 250 4.67 -10.69 -18.45
C PRO A 250 5.01 -9.22 -18.23
N GLU A 251 5.16 -8.44 -19.31
CA GLU A 251 5.51 -7.02 -19.22
C GLU A 251 4.38 -6.19 -18.61
N LYS A 252 3.12 -6.47 -18.97
CA LYS A 252 1.97 -5.77 -18.37
C LYS A 252 1.84 -6.09 -16.89
N VAL A 253 2.03 -7.35 -16.48
CA VAL A 253 1.97 -7.75 -15.07
C VAL A 253 3.12 -7.15 -14.27
N LYS A 254 4.36 -7.22 -14.77
CA LYS A 254 5.54 -6.58 -14.17
C LYS A 254 5.31 -5.07 -13.97
N ASN A 255 4.95 -4.36 -15.03
CA ASN A 255 4.75 -2.91 -14.98
C ASN A 255 3.55 -2.47 -14.13
N SER A 256 2.60 -3.38 -13.86
CA SER A 256 1.48 -3.10 -12.97
C SER A 256 1.87 -2.95 -11.49
N LYS A 257 3.05 -3.46 -11.11
CA LYS A 257 3.56 -3.53 -9.73
C LYS A 257 2.58 -4.16 -8.74
N GLN A 258 1.60 -4.93 -9.22
CA GLN A 258 0.69 -5.66 -8.35
C GLN A 258 1.44 -6.82 -7.69
N LEU A 259 1.24 -6.97 -6.38
CA LEU A 259 1.82 -8.05 -5.60
C LEU A 259 0.93 -9.31 -5.68
N PRO A 260 1.48 -10.52 -5.47
CA PRO A 260 0.74 -11.77 -5.67
C PRO A 260 -0.60 -11.85 -4.91
N PHE A 261 -0.69 -11.31 -3.68
CA PHE A 261 -1.92 -11.36 -2.89
C PHE A 261 -3.11 -10.63 -3.54
N ARG A 262 -2.86 -9.66 -4.43
CA ARG A 262 -3.92 -8.98 -5.19
C ARG A 262 -4.57 -9.91 -6.21
N PHE A 263 -3.80 -10.83 -6.76
CA PHE A 263 -4.30 -11.86 -7.67
C PHE A 263 -5.05 -12.95 -6.89
N LEU A 264 -4.57 -13.35 -5.70
CA LEU A 264 -5.32 -14.25 -4.81
C LEU A 264 -6.70 -13.68 -4.45
N ALA A 265 -6.76 -12.40 -4.08
CA ALA A 265 -8.03 -11.74 -3.79
C ALA A 265 -8.99 -11.77 -5.00
N ALA A 266 -8.48 -11.49 -6.20
CA ALA A 266 -9.28 -11.57 -7.42
C ALA A 266 -9.71 -13.01 -7.74
N TYR A 267 -8.83 -13.99 -7.52
CA TYR A 267 -9.10 -15.41 -7.74
C TYR A 267 -10.30 -15.86 -6.89
N ARG A 268 -10.25 -15.61 -5.58
CA ARG A 268 -11.34 -15.98 -4.65
C ARG A 268 -12.67 -15.30 -4.97
N GLU A 269 -12.66 -14.05 -5.41
CA GLU A 269 -13.91 -13.37 -5.81
C GLU A 269 -14.48 -13.92 -7.13
N VAL A 270 -13.63 -14.33 -8.07
CA VAL A 270 -14.04 -14.93 -9.34
C VAL A 270 -14.51 -16.38 -9.17
N GLU A 271 -13.89 -17.14 -8.27
CA GLU A 271 -14.23 -18.54 -7.97
C GLU A 271 -15.68 -18.70 -7.50
N LYS A 272 -16.23 -17.68 -6.82
CA LYS A 272 -17.64 -17.64 -6.39
C LYS A 272 -18.64 -17.53 -7.55
N ILE A 273 -18.18 -17.28 -8.78
CA ILE A 273 -19.03 -17.00 -9.93
C ILE A 273 -19.10 -18.24 -10.82
N ALA A 274 -20.28 -18.86 -10.94
CA ALA A 274 -20.49 -20.03 -11.79
C ALA A 274 -20.90 -19.61 -13.22
N THR A 275 -19.94 -19.55 -14.14
CA THR A 275 -20.18 -19.42 -15.59
C THR A 275 -19.29 -20.40 -16.38
N PRO A 276 -19.65 -20.77 -17.62
CA PRO A 276 -18.79 -21.64 -18.45
C PRO A 276 -17.39 -21.06 -18.71
N LYS A 277 -17.22 -19.73 -18.61
CA LYS A 277 -15.95 -19.03 -18.85
C LYS A 277 -15.15 -18.77 -17.58
N THR A 278 -15.69 -19.08 -16.40
CA THR A 278 -15.02 -18.80 -15.11
C THR A 278 -13.64 -19.44 -15.04
N GLN A 279 -13.53 -20.70 -15.45
CA GLN A 279 -12.27 -21.45 -15.39
C GLN A 279 -11.14 -20.77 -16.20
N LEU A 280 -11.46 -20.24 -17.39
CA LEU A 280 -10.50 -19.51 -18.22
C LEU A 280 -9.94 -18.27 -17.52
N VAL A 281 -10.77 -17.58 -16.73
CA VAL A 281 -10.34 -16.41 -15.97
C VAL A 281 -9.52 -16.81 -14.75
N LEU A 282 -9.91 -17.87 -14.03
CA LEU A 282 -9.14 -18.39 -12.89
C LEU A 282 -7.72 -18.80 -13.30
N GLU A 283 -7.58 -19.51 -14.42
CA GLU A 283 -6.27 -19.88 -14.98
C GLU A 283 -5.43 -18.65 -15.35
N ALA A 284 -6.05 -17.63 -15.96
CA ALA A 284 -5.37 -16.38 -16.29
C ALA A 284 -4.91 -15.62 -15.03
N ILE A 285 -5.72 -15.60 -13.96
CA ILE A 285 -5.35 -14.98 -12.67
C ILE A 285 -4.21 -15.76 -12.03
N ALA A 286 -4.26 -17.09 -11.99
CA ALA A 286 -3.21 -17.93 -11.43
C ALA A 286 -1.88 -17.71 -12.18
N LYS A 287 -1.92 -17.64 -13.52
CA LYS A 287 -0.75 -17.30 -14.32
C LYS A 287 -0.23 -15.89 -14.04
N ALA A 288 -1.11 -14.92 -13.88
CA ALA A 288 -0.72 -13.55 -13.53
C ALA A 288 -0.08 -13.47 -12.13
N MET A 289 -0.57 -14.26 -11.17
CA MET A 289 0.02 -14.40 -9.84
C MET A 289 1.46 -14.92 -9.94
N GLU A 290 1.70 -15.95 -10.75
CA GLU A 290 3.06 -16.46 -11.04
C GLU A 290 3.96 -15.40 -11.68
N LEU A 291 3.46 -14.66 -12.67
CA LEU A 291 4.24 -13.61 -13.32
C LEU A 291 4.55 -12.44 -12.38
N SER A 292 3.71 -12.18 -11.38
CA SER A 292 3.86 -11.06 -10.47
C SER A 292 5.02 -11.18 -9.48
N ILE A 293 5.57 -12.39 -9.28
CA ILE A 293 6.70 -12.61 -8.36
C ILE A 293 7.97 -11.87 -8.76
N VAL A 294 8.09 -11.48 -10.03
CA VAL A 294 9.21 -10.64 -10.52
C VAL A 294 9.29 -9.29 -9.80
N ASN A 295 8.18 -8.84 -9.22
CA ASN A 295 8.11 -7.60 -8.44
C ASN A 295 8.51 -7.80 -6.96
N LEU A 296 8.89 -9.01 -6.55
CA LEU A 296 9.35 -9.32 -5.21
C LEU A 296 10.88 -9.34 -5.15
N PRO A 297 11.49 -8.90 -4.04
CA PRO A 297 12.91 -9.07 -3.82
C PRO A 297 13.22 -10.55 -3.58
N LYS A 298 14.24 -11.06 -4.26
CA LYS A 298 14.84 -12.36 -3.93
C LYS A 298 15.65 -12.20 -2.64
N LEU A 299 15.42 -13.07 -1.66
CA LEU A 299 16.20 -13.06 -0.42
C LEU A 299 17.56 -13.72 -0.67
N GLU A 300 18.62 -13.06 -0.19
CA GLU A 300 19.99 -13.54 -0.29
C GLU A 300 20.28 -14.59 0.79
N GLY A 301 21.24 -15.47 0.50
CA GLY A 301 21.62 -16.54 1.41
C GLY A 301 20.58 -17.66 1.54
N TYR A 302 20.77 -18.49 2.56
CA TYR A 302 19.86 -19.52 2.99
C TYR A 302 18.96 -18.98 4.11
N THR A 303 17.72 -18.62 3.76
CA THR A 303 16.84 -17.84 4.64
C THR A 303 15.76 -18.71 5.32
N CYS A 304 15.42 -18.39 6.57
CA CYS A 304 14.20 -18.90 7.21
C CYS A 304 13.02 -17.96 6.93
N ILE A 305 12.00 -18.44 6.22
CA ILE A 305 10.73 -17.73 6.02
C ILE A 305 9.74 -18.23 7.07
N ALA A 306 9.52 -17.42 8.11
CA ALA A 306 8.55 -17.72 9.15
C ALA A 306 7.20 -17.06 8.82
N VAL A 307 6.16 -17.88 8.65
CA VAL A 307 4.80 -17.42 8.35
C VAL A 307 3.95 -17.51 9.62
N ASP A 308 3.46 -16.37 10.07
CA ASP A 308 2.50 -16.30 11.19
C ASP A 308 1.12 -16.74 10.71
N ASN A 309 0.58 -17.77 11.37
CA ASN A 309 -0.79 -18.25 11.16
C ASN A 309 -1.55 -18.33 12.50
N SER A 310 -1.19 -17.46 13.45
CA SER A 310 -1.88 -17.33 14.74
C SER A 310 -3.25 -16.67 14.60
N GLY A 311 -4.09 -16.76 15.64
CA GLY A 311 -5.45 -16.21 15.64
C GLY A 311 -5.52 -14.71 15.37
N SER A 312 -4.50 -13.93 15.74
CA SER A 312 -4.43 -12.50 15.45
C SER A 312 -4.38 -12.18 13.95
N MET A 313 -3.84 -13.12 13.15
CA MET A 313 -3.70 -13.01 11.70
C MET A 313 -5.02 -13.27 10.94
N ASN A 314 -6.05 -13.79 11.59
CA ASN A 314 -7.39 -13.95 11.02
C ASN A 314 -8.17 -12.62 10.93
N SER A 315 -7.54 -11.50 11.31
CA SER A 315 -8.18 -10.19 11.22
C SER A 315 -8.27 -9.74 9.75
N PRO A 316 -9.40 -9.15 9.34
CA PRO A 316 -9.54 -8.61 7.98
C PRO A 316 -8.56 -7.44 7.78
N LEU A 317 -8.05 -7.30 6.55
CA LEU A 317 -7.09 -6.23 6.20
C LEU A 317 -7.68 -4.82 6.31
N SER A 318 -9.00 -4.71 6.12
CA SER A 318 -9.80 -3.49 6.29
C SER A 318 -11.26 -3.87 6.46
N GLU A 319 -12.11 -2.93 6.89
CA GLU A 319 -13.53 -3.17 7.16
C GLU A 319 -14.33 -3.77 5.99
N ARG A 320 -13.85 -3.57 4.75
CA ARG A 320 -14.51 -4.06 3.52
C ARG A 320 -13.70 -5.15 2.81
N SER A 321 -12.63 -5.65 3.42
CA SER A 321 -11.79 -6.68 2.81
C SER A 321 -12.33 -8.07 3.10
N SER A 322 -12.42 -8.92 2.07
CA SER A 322 -12.61 -10.37 2.22
C SER A 322 -11.29 -11.12 2.47
N MET A 323 -10.18 -10.39 2.52
CA MET A 323 -8.83 -10.93 2.74
C MET A 323 -8.39 -10.66 4.17
N GLU A 324 -7.65 -11.61 4.74
CA GLU A 324 -7.11 -11.56 6.09
C GLU A 324 -5.58 -11.35 6.07
N TYR A 325 -4.98 -10.98 7.21
CA TYR A 325 -3.52 -10.86 7.30
C TYR A 325 -2.81 -12.20 7.02
N ARG A 326 -3.38 -13.32 7.46
CA ARG A 326 -2.85 -14.67 7.18
C ARG A 326 -2.76 -14.96 5.69
N ASP A 327 -3.71 -14.47 4.89
CA ASP A 327 -3.68 -14.67 3.44
C ASP A 327 -2.49 -13.96 2.80
N ILE A 328 -2.18 -12.74 3.26
CA ILE A 328 -0.99 -12.01 2.82
C ILE A 328 0.26 -12.77 3.26
N ALA A 329 0.34 -13.16 4.53
CA ALA A 329 1.50 -13.86 5.07
C ALA A 329 1.78 -15.16 4.30
N ALA A 330 0.76 -15.99 4.09
CA ALA A 330 0.86 -17.23 3.32
C ALA A 330 1.26 -16.96 1.87
N THR A 331 0.64 -15.97 1.22
CA THR A 331 0.96 -15.60 -0.17
C THR A 331 2.40 -15.15 -0.34
N MET A 332 2.87 -14.26 0.54
CA MET A 332 4.23 -13.77 0.51
C MET A 332 5.22 -14.89 0.87
N GLY A 333 4.88 -15.74 1.84
CA GLY A 333 5.69 -16.89 2.23
C GLY A 333 5.88 -17.90 1.09
N ALA A 334 4.80 -18.27 0.40
CA ALA A 334 4.83 -19.15 -0.75
C ALA A 334 5.63 -18.54 -1.91
N ALA A 335 5.38 -17.26 -2.24
CA ALA A 335 6.06 -16.58 -3.34
C ALA A 335 7.57 -16.41 -3.07
N LEU A 336 7.95 -16.01 -1.86
CA LEU A 336 9.36 -15.84 -1.46
C LEU A 336 10.09 -17.19 -1.41
N ASN A 337 9.44 -18.27 -0.94
CA ASN A 337 10.01 -19.61 -0.98
C ASN A 337 10.30 -20.10 -2.40
N LYS A 338 9.43 -19.75 -3.35
CA LYS A 338 9.58 -20.13 -4.75
C LYS A 338 10.82 -19.49 -5.40
N ILE A 339 11.15 -18.25 -5.05
CA ILE A 339 12.24 -17.49 -5.69
C ILE A 339 13.55 -17.47 -4.89
N SER A 340 13.53 -17.86 -3.62
CA SER A 340 14.69 -17.76 -2.70
C SER A 340 15.18 -19.14 -2.25
N ASN A 341 16.44 -19.22 -1.81
CA ASN A 341 16.92 -20.43 -1.17
C ASN A 341 16.49 -20.42 0.30
N SER A 342 15.35 -21.03 0.60
CA SER A 342 14.77 -20.95 1.94
C SER A 342 14.12 -22.23 2.46
N ILE A 343 13.98 -22.25 3.77
CA ILE A 343 13.06 -23.11 4.54
C ILE A 343 11.83 -22.30 4.95
N VAL A 344 10.70 -22.99 5.08
CA VAL A 344 9.46 -22.39 5.56
C VAL A 344 9.13 -22.98 6.92
N VAL A 345 8.86 -22.09 7.87
CA VAL A 345 8.34 -22.42 9.18
C VAL A 345 6.98 -21.75 9.30
N VAL A 346 5.96 -22.50 9.68
CA VAL A 346 4.65 -21.94 10.05
C VAL A 346 4.55 -21.95 11.56
N PHE A 347 4.07 -20.86 12.15
CA PHE A 347 3.95 -20.76 13.60
C PHE A 347 2.60 -20.19 14.07
N SER A 348 2.17 -20.69 15.22
CA SER A 348 1.05 -20.24 16.03
C SER A 348 1.43 -20.40 17.50
N ASP A 349 0.74 -21.25 18.27
CA ASP A 349 1.14 -21.75 19.58
C ASP A 349 2.45 -22.55 19.56
N ASP A 350 2.70 -23.29 18.47
CA ASP A 350 3.96 -23.98 18.22
C ASP A 350 4.52 -23.61 16.83
N ALA A 351 5.77 -24.00 16.55
CA ALA A 351 6.41 -23.79 15.25
C ALA A 351 6.83 -25.13 14.64
N HIS A 352 6.58 -25.31 13.34
CA HIS A 352 6.98 -26.50 12.62
C HIS A 352 7.48 -26.17 11.20
N PHE A 353 8.38 -27.01 10.69
CA PHE A 353 8.79 -26.91 9.29
C PHE A 353 7.66 -27.34 8.37
N LEU A 354 7.45 -26.56 7.31
CA LEU A 354 6.53 -26.90 6.25
C LEU A 354 7.31 -27.03 4.95
N THR A 355 7.38 -28.25 4.41
CA THR A 355 7.97 -28.47 3.08
C THR A 355 6.99 -28.01 2.01
N LEU A 356 7.36 -26.97 1.28
CA LEU A 356 6.66 -26.51 0.08
C LEU A 356 7.40 -26.99 -1.16
N ASN A 357 6.66 -27.42 -2.19
CA ASN A 357 7.26 -27.78 -3.46
C ASN A 357 7.38 -26.51 -4.30
N ARG A 358 8.61 -26.08 -4.59
CA ARG A 358 8.88 -24.87 -5.41
C ARG A 358 8.38 -25.01 -6.85
N SER A 359 8.17 -26.23 -7.35
CA SER A 359 7.60 -26.49 -8.68
C SER A 359 6.08 -26.34 -8.71
N ASN A 360 5.39 -26.42 -7.57
CA ASN A 360 3.95 -26.17 -7.52
C ASN A 360 3.66 -24.69 -7.80
N ASP A 361 2.45 -24.42 -8.27
CA ASP A 361 1.96 -23.06 -8.36
C ASP A 361 1.83 -22.42 -6.96
N ILE A 362 1.87 -21.08 -6.93
CA ILE A 362 1.84 -20.32 -5.69
C ILE A 362 0.51 -20.54 -4.96
N LEU A 363 -0.61 -20.65 -5.67
CA LEU A 363 -1.93 -20.83 -5.06
C LEU A 363 -1.98 -22.14 -4.26
N SER A 364 -1.52 -23.25 -4.84
CA SER A 364 -1.41 -24.55 -4.15
C SER A 364 -0.53 -24.48 -2.90
N ASN A 365 0.59 -23.74 -2.95
CA ASN A 365 1.47 -23.57 -1.79
C ASN A 365 0.86 -22.64 -0.73
N VAL A 366 0.04 -21.65 -1.13
CA VAL A 366 -0.73 -20.81 -0.21
C VAL A 366 -1.74 -21.66 0.56
N ASP A 367 -2.53 -22.48 -0.14
CA ASP A 367 -3.52 -23.34 0.51
C ASP A 367 -2.85 -24.31 1.49
N ARG A 368 -1.70 -24.87 1.10
CA ARG A 368 -0.91 -25.72 1.99
C ARG A 368 -0.44 -25.01 3.27
N ILE A 369 -0.02 -23.75 3.19
CA ILE A 369 0.33 -22.95 4.37
C ILE A 369 -0.90 -22.68 5.23
N LEU A 370 -2.01 -22.25 4.62
CA LEU A 370 -3.22 -21.88 5.34
C LEU A 370 -3.88 -23.07 6.05
N SER A 371 -3.70 -24.29 5.52
CA SER A 371 -4.21 -25.54 6.10
C SER A 371 -3.23 -26.23 7.06
N SER A 372 -1.99 -25.74 7.24
CA SER A 372 -0.98 -26.46 8.01
C SER A 372 -1.13 -26.35 9.52
N CYS A 373 -1.86 -25.35 10.03
CA CYS A 373 -2.18 -25.26 11.45
C CYS A 373 -3.50 -24.51 11.70
N ASN A 374 -4.15 -24.86 12.81
CA ASN A 374 -5.30 -24.12 13.30
C ASN A 374 -4.83 -22.85 14.03
N PRO A 375 -5.39 -21.68 13.71
CA PRO A 375 -4.99 -20.43 14.35
C PRO A 375 -5.24 -20.45 15.87
N SER A 376 -4.20 -20.15 16.64
CA SER A 376 -4.20 -20.19 18.10
C SER A 376 -3.39 -18.99 18.67
N SER A 377 -2.60 -19.18 19.72
CA SER A 377 -1.72 -18.14 20.30
C SER A 377 -0.60 -17.71 19.34
N THR A 378 0.12 -16.63 19.65
CA THR A 378 1.22 -16.10 18.82
C THR A 378 2.58 -16.30 19.53
N ASN A 379 3.26 -17.42 19.27
CA ASN A 379 4.54 -17.77 19.89
C ASN A 379 5.71 -17.70 18.90
N ALA A 380 5.99 -16.50 18.36
CA ALA A 380 7.06 -16.29 17.37
C ALA A 380 8.46 -16.74 17.85
N TYR A 381 8.72 -16.74 19.17
CA TYR A 381 9.99 -17.22 19.74
C TYR A 381 10.24 -18.71 19.51
N ARG A 382 9.20 -19.51 19.20
CA ARG A 382 9.34 -20.94 18.88
C ARG A 382 10.12 -21.17 17.59
N VAL A 383 10.11 -20.20 16.66
CA VAL A 383 10.86 -20.30 15.40
C VAL A 383 12.38 -20.42 15.63
N PRO A 384 13.06 -19.48 16.31
CA PRO A 384 14.50 -19.62 16.57
C PRO A 384 14.82 -20.83 17.47
N VAL A 385 13.95 -21.19 18.42
CA VAL A 385 14.11 -22.41 19.25
C VAL A 385 14.12 -23.66 18.37
N LEU A 386 13.16 -23.79 17.45
CA LEU A 386 13.09 -24.91 16.51
C LEU A 386 14.34 -25.02 15.64
N LEU A 387 14.85 -23.88 15.14
CA LEU A 387 16.09 -23.84 14.35
C LEU A 387 17.30 -24.32 15.17
N GLU A 388 17.40 -23.88 16.44
CA GLU A 388 18.47 -24.28 17.35
C GLU A 388 18.40 -25.78 17.69
N GLU A 389 17.22 -26.29 18.03
CA GLU A 389 16.98 -27.71 18.34
C GLU A 389 17.35 -28.63 17.17
N LYS A 390 17.02 -28.22 15.93
CA LYS A 390 17.39 -28.96 14.72
C LYS A 390 18.79 -28.65 14.21
N ARG A 391 19.53 -27.75 14.86
CA ARG A 391 20.88 -27.30 14.46
C ARG A 391 20.92 -26.77 13.02
N ILE A 392 19.85 -26.11 12.60
CA ILE A 392 19.74 -25.51 11.27
C ILE A 392 20.33 -24.11 11.33
N LYS A 393 21.34 -23.87 10.49
CA LYS A 393 21.92 -22.55 10.28
C LYS A 393 21.24 -21.91 9.09
N VAL A 394 20.78 -20.68 9.27
CA VAL A 394 20.32 -19.78 8.22
C VAL A 394 21.18 -18.52 8.26
N ASP A 395 21.31 -17.84 7.12
CA ASP A 395 22.13 -16.63 6.98
C ASP A 395 21.51 -15.40 7.66
#